data_AF-A0A0G0BWA0-F1
#
_entry.id   AF-A0A0G0BWA0-F1
#
_cell.length_a   1.000
_cell.length_b   1.000
_cell.length_c   1.000
_cell.angle_alpha   90.00
_cell.angle_beta   90.00
_cell.angle_gamma   90.00
#
_symmetry.space_group_name_H-M   'P 1'
#
loop_
_entity.id
_entity.type
_entity.pdbx_description
1 polymer ?
#
loop_
_entity_poly.entity_id
_entity_poly.type
_entity_poly.pdbx_seq_one_letter_code
_entity_poly.pdbx_strand_id
1 'polypeptide(L)'
;METLKKGVYQDTKLNNQCEKILTKNITEKDILEYQDIFLSNGQRRIQVKSFEMGRSFIYTFLNALNCYQNIACFSSSIKLNRGLNLYDFLMTHSSEFNWLNDELMEEFLLDYFNFDFIWIEEDIKLLNNVIYQKFMAKMEELNLIGSLPVIILSLKK
;
A
#
# COMPACT_ATOMS: atom_id res chain seq x y z
N MET A 1 -6.74 4.95 -36.46
CA MET A 1 -7.45 4.09 -35.49
C MET A 1 -6.42 3.14 -34.91
N GLU A 2 -5.70 3.62 -33.89
CA GLU A 2 -4.64 2.86 -33.24
C GLU A 2 -5.23 1.99 -32.13
N THR A 3 -4.95 0.70 -32.22
CA THR A 3 -5.34 -0.33 -31.27
C THR A 3 -4.47 -0.20 -30.01
N LEU A 4 -5.06 0.32 -28.93
CA LEU A 4 -4.50 0.29 -27.57
C LEU A 4 -4.21 -1.16 -27.18
N LYS A 5 -2.91 -1.50 -27.08
CA LYS A 5 -2.43 -2.77 -26.53
C LYS A 5 -2.81 -2.80 -25.04
N LYS A 6 -3.75 -3.69 -24.70
CA LYS A 6 -4.02 -4.08 -23.31
C LYS A 6 -2.74 -4.69 -22.74
N GLY A 7 -2.10 -3.97 -21.84
CA GLY A 7 -1.02 -4.50 -20.99
C GLY A 7 -1.59 -5.63 -20.14
N VAL A 8 -1.14 -6.84 -20.43
CA VAL A 8 -1.41 -8.04 -19.64
C VAL A 8 -0.57 -7.92 -18.37
N TYR A 9 -1.19 -7.53 -17.26
CA TYR A 9 -0.63 -7.79 -15.95
C TYR A 9 -0.56 -9.31 -15.80
N GLN A 10 0.65 -9.86 -15.95
CA GLN A 10 0.90 -11.26 -15.67
C GLN A 10 0.79 -11.44 -14.16
N ASP A 11 -0.08 -12.35 -13.73
CA ASP A 11 -0.14 -12.90 -12.38
C ASP A 11 1.25 -13.43 -12.00
N THR A 12 2.09 -12.58 -11.41
CA THR A 12 3.22 -13.03 -10.63
C THR A 12 2.65 -13.84 -9.47
N LYS A 13 3.01 -15.12 -9.43
CA LYS A 13 2.67 -16.08 -8.38
C LYS A 13 3.12 -15.55 -7.02
N LEU A 14 2.28 -14.74 -6.37
CA LEU A 14 2.35 -14.39 -4.96
C LEU A 14 1.86 -15.60 -4.15
N ASN A 15 2.68 -16.64 -4.09
CA ASN A 15 2.47 -17.75 -3.16
C ASN A 15 2.54 -17.21 -1.72
N ASN A 16 1.50 -17.53 -0.95
CA ASN A 16 1.28 -17.30 0.49
C ASN A 16 0.63 -15.96 0.88
N GLN A 17 -0.54 -15.66 0.31
CA GLN A 17 -1.45 -14.70 0.92
C GLN A 17 -2.24 -15.36 2.06
N CYS A 18 -2.02 -14.85 3.27
CA CYS A 18 -2.86 -15.13 4.42
C CYS A 18 -4.22 -14.44 4.20
N GLU A 19 -5.17 -15.11 3.55
CA GLU A 19 -6.55 -14.65 3.45
C GLU A 19 -7.26 -14.83 4.80
N LYS A 20 -6.98 -13.97 5.78
CA LYS A 20 -7.71 -13.97 7.05
C LYS A 20 -8.77 -12.87 7.04
N ILE A 21 -10.03 -13.27 7.29
CA ILE A 21 -11.17 -12.37 7.44
C ILE A 21 -11.12 -11.79 8.85
N LEU A 22 -10.94 -10.47 8.94
CA LEU A 22 -10.92 -9.79 10.23
C LEU A 22 -12.32 -9.68 10.83
N THR A 23 -12.41 -9.93 12.13
CA THR A 23 -13.63 -9.74 12.94
C THR A 23 -13.58 -8.38 13.66
N LYS A 24 -14.72 -7.90 14.16
CA LYS A 24 -14.87 -6.53 14.68
C LYS A 24 -14.12 -6.25 15.99
N ASN A 25 -13.81 -7.29 16.77
CA ASN A 25 -13.17 -7.16 18.08
C ASN A 25 -11.80 -7.84 18.05
N ILE A 26 -10.75 -7.03 17.88
CA ILE A 26 -9.35 -7.49 17.95
C ILE A 26 -9.01 -7.67 19.44
N THR A 27 -8.61 -8.87 19.84
CA THR A 27 -8.10 -9.16 21.17
C THR A 27 -6.57 -8.98 21.22
N GLU A 28 -5.98 -8.91 22.42
CA GLU A 28 -4.51 -8.92 22.57
C GLU A 28 -3.88 -10.17 21.96
N LYS A 29 -4.57 -11.32 22.06
CA LYS A 29 -4.14 -12.56 21.42
C LYS A 29 -4.09 -12.42 19.90
N ASP A 30 -5.10 -11.77 19.30
CA ASP A 30 -5.08 -11.48 17.87
C ASP A 30 -3.88 -10.59 17.53
N ILE A 31 -3.59 -9.55 18.32
CA ILE A 31 -2.42 -8.69 18.10
C ILE A 31 -1.14 -9.51 18.06
N LEU A 32 -0.92 -10.41 19.03
CA LEU A 32 0.24 -11.29 19.05
C LEU A 32 0.29 -12.24 17.86
N GLU A 33 -0.85 -12.76 17.41
CA GLU A 33 -0.92 -13.65 16.24
C GLU A 33 -0.65 -12.91 14.91
N TYR A 34 -1.01 -11.64 14.83
CA TYR A 34 -0.89 -10.84 13.61
C TYR A 34 0.37 -9.97 13.58
N GLN A 35 1.10 -9.81 14.69
CA GLN A 35 2.27 -8.93 14.75
C GLN A 35 3.31 -9.26 13.66
N ASP A 36 3.50 -10.55 13.35
CA ASP A 36 4.48 -10.99 12.35
C ASP A 36 4.11 -10.49 10.95
N ILE A 37 2.81 -10.34 10.65
CA ILE A 37 2.35 -9.79 9.36
C ILE A 37 2.75 -8.32 9.24
N PHE A 38 2.65 -7.56 10.33
CA PHE A 38 2.98 -6.14 10.34
C PHE A 38 4.49 -5.90 10.42
N LEU A 39 5.23 -6.74 11.15
CA LEU A 39 6.67 -6.63 11.34
C LEU A 39 7.49 -7.24 10.20
N SER A 40 6.93 -8.16 9.43
CA SER A 40 7.64 -8.77 8.30
C SER A 40 7.69 -7.84 7.10
N ASN A 41 8.88 -7.73 6.51
CA ASN A 41 9.03 -7.08 5.21
C ASN A 41 8.29 -7.86 4.11
N GLY A 42 8.00 -7.16 3.02
CA GLY A 42 7.27 -7.70 1.90
C GLY A 42 5.82 -7.27 1.88
N GLN A 43 5.17 -7.66 0.79
CA GLN A 43 3.76 -7.43 0.59
C GLN A 43 2.91 -8.49 1.29
N ARG A 44 1.90 -8.06 2.03
CA ARG A 44 0.85 -8.92 2.60
C ARG A 44 -0.50 -8.33 2.24
N ARG A 45 -1.46 -9.20 1.91
CA ARG A 45 -2.82 -8.79 1.55
C ARG A 45 -3.80 -9.19 2.64
N ILE A 46 -4.71 -8.29 2.98
CA ILE A 46 -5.77 -8.49 3.97
C ILE A 46 -7.11 -8.11 3.35
N GLN A 47 -8.06 -9.03 3.41
CA GLN A 47 -9.43 -8.76 2.96
C GLN A 47 -10.28 -8.18 4.09
N VAL A 48 -10.94 -7.06 3.81
CA VAL A 48 -11.74 -6.32 4.79
C VAL A 48 -13.16 -6.08 4.28
N LYS A 49 -14.11 -5.92 5.21
CA LYS A 49 -15.50 -5.59 4.86
C LYS A 49 -15.67 -4.14 4.41
N SER A 50 -14.82 -3.26 4.91
CA SER A 50 -14.72 -1.86 4.51
C SER A 50 -13.31 -1.36 4.76
N PHE A 51 -12.87 -0.35 3.99
CA PHE A 51 -11.58 0.29 4.25
C PHE A 51 -11.54 0.97 5.62
N GLU A 52 -12.66 1.47 6.12
CA GLU A 52 -12.75 2.01 7.48
C GLU A 52 -12.39 0.95 8.53
N MET A 53 -12.92 -0.27 8.40
CA MET A 53 -12.56 -1.38 9.28
C MET A 53 -11.08 -1.75 9.13
N GLY A 54 -10.57 -1.81 7.91
CA GLY A 54 -9.16 -2.09 7.65
C GLY A 54 -8.22 -1.04 8.23
N ARG A 55 -8.58 0.24 8.14
CA ARG A 55 -7.85 1.34 8.77
C ARG A 55 -7.84 1.24 10.29
N SER A 56 -9.00 1.00 10.90
CA SER A 56 -9.10 0.81 12.35
C SER A 56 -8.19 -0.34 12.82
N PHE A 57 -8.16 -1.43 12.06
CA PHE A 57 -7.25 -2.54 12.28
C PHE A 57 -5.79 -2.09 12.18
N ILE A 58 -5.36 -1.52 11.06
CA ILE A 58 -3.98 -1.05 10.86
C ILE A 58 -3.56 -0.09 11.99
N TYR A 59 -4.37 0.91 12.33
CA TYR A 59 -4.05 1.85 13.40
C TYR A 59 -3.91 1.17 14.76
N THR A 60 -4.70 0.14 15.05
CA THR A 60 -4.55 -0.65 16.28
C THR A 60 -3.17 -1.29 16.34
N PHE A 61 -2.68 -1.88 15.25
CA PHE A 61 -1.33 -2.46 15.18
C PHE A 61 -0.24 -1.42 15.23
N LEU A 62 -0.35 -0.33 14.47
CA LEU A 62 0.63 0.75 14.48
C LEU A 62 0.78 1.38 15.87
N ASN A 63 -0.32 1.47 16.63
CA ASN A 63 -0.30 1.97 18.00
C ASN A 63 0.22 0.93 19.00
N ALA A 64 -0.13 -0.35 18.83
CA ALA A 64 0.32 -1.42 19.72
C ALA A 64 1.83 -1.70 19.57
N LEU A 65 2.33 -1.73 18.34
CA LEU A 65 3.75 -1.98 18.05
C LEU A 65 4.62 -0.77 18.35
N ASN A 66 4.09 0.43 18.09
CA ASN A 66 4.75 1.72 18.34
C ASN A 66 6.22 1.81 17.85
N CYS A 67 6.55 1.10 16.77
CA CYS A 67 7.90 1.02 16.22
C CYS A 67 8.06 1.76 14.88
N TYR A 68 6.95 2.17 14.26
CA TYR A 68 6.93 2.89 12.98
C TYR A 68 6.80 4.40 13.18
N GLN A 69 7.74 5.13 12.60
CA GLN A 69 7.81 6.59 12.63
C GLN A 69 7.28 7.18 11.32
N ASN A 70 7.70 6.63 10.18
CA ASN A 70 7.43 7.17 8.85
C ASN A 70 6.42 6.28 8.12
N ILE A 71 5.15 6.56 8.37
CA ILE A 71 4.03 5.77 7.84
C ILE A 71 3.46 6.43 6.59
N ALA A 72 3.24 5.64 5.55
CA ALA A 72 2.53 6.07 4.34
C ALA A 72 1.28 5.22 4.07
N CYS A 73 0.28 5.86 3.47
CA CYS A 73 -0.89 5.21 2.90
C CYS A 73 -1.01 5.58 1.43
N PHE A 74 -1.35 4.61 0.57
CA PHE A 74 -1.79 4.89 -0.78
C PHE A 74 -3.30 4.65 -0.87
N SER A 75 -4.09 5.72 -0.85
CA SER A 75 -5.56 5.64 -0.92
C SER A 75 -6.16 6.82 -1.68
N SER A 76 -7.16 6.54 -2.52
CA SER A 76 -7.76 7.53 -3.43
C SER A 76 -8.82 8.43 -2.79
N SER A 77 -9.15 8.19 -1.51
CA SER A 77 -10.42 8.67 -0.91
C SER A 77 -10.31 9.18 0.52
N ILE A 78 -9.11 9.41 1.08
CA ILE A 78 -8.98 9.73 2.50
C ILE A 78 -7.89 10.75 2.84
N LYS A 79 -8.21 11.59 3.84
CA LYS A 79 -7.21 12.31 4.65
C LYS A 79 -6.84 11.49 5.89
N LEU A 80 -5.57 11.21 6.05
CA LEU A 80 -5.05 10.48 7.20
C LEU A 80 -4.96 11.39 8.43
N ASN A 81 -5.18 10.81 9.61
CA ASN A 81 -4.86 11.46 10.87
C ASN A 81 -3.39 11.26 11.27
N ARG A 82 -2.74 10.22 10.73
CA ARG A 82 -1.33 9.86 10.96
C ARG A 82 -0.73 9.31 9.67
N GLY A 83 0.47 9.77 9.33
CA GLY A 83 1.19 9.38 8.12
C GLY A 83 0.86 10.24 6.89
N LEU A 84 1.55 9.96 5.78
CA LEU A 84 1.37 10.65 4.51
C LEU A 84 0.43 9.86 3.58
N ASN A 85 -0.55 10.54 2.97
CA ASN A 85 -1.26 9.94 1.84
C ASN A 85 -0.45 10.15 0.55
N LEU A 86 0.18 9.08 0.06
CA LEU A 86 0.99 9.06 -1.16
C LEU A 86 0.17 9.44 -2.40
N TYR A 87 -1.10 9.03 -2.47
CA TYR A 87 -1.96 9.41 -3.60
C TYR A 87 -2.10 10.93 -3.66
N ASP A 88 -2.48 11.56 -2.55
CA ASP A 88 -2.68 13.00 -2.48
C ASP A 88 -1.36 13.74 -2.71
N PHE A 89 -0.25 13.24 -2.16
CA PHE A 89 1.08 13.80 -2.37
C PHE A 89 1.46 13.82 -3.85
N LEU A 90 1.36 12.67 -4.53
CA LEU A 90 1.70 12.55 -5.94
C LEU A 90 0.74 13.38 -6.81
N MET A 91 -0.57 13.35 -6.54
CA MET A 91 -1.52 14.14 -7.34
C MET A 91 -1.29 15.65 -7.18
N THR A 92 -0.99 16.12 -5.96
CA THR A 92 -0.77 17.55 -5.69
C THR A 92 0.47 18.09 -6.39
N HIS A 93 1.52 17.29 -6.48
CA HIS A 93 2.78 17.69 -7.12
C HIS A 93 2.85 17.28 -8.61
N SER A 94 1.77 16.75 -9.18
CA SER A 94 1.76 16.28 -10.57
C SER A 94 1.96 17.38 -11.63
N SER A 95 1.72 18.64 -11.28
CA SER A 95 2.02 19.79 -12.15
C SER A 95 3.51 20.12 -12.19
N GLU A 96 4.23 19.81 -11.12
CA GLU A 96 5.67 20.06 -10.97
C GLU A 96 6.48 18.85 -11.44
N PHE A 97 5.94 17.65 -11.23
CA PHE A 97 6.56 16.39 -11.56
C PHE A 97 5.67 15.59 -12.50
N ASN A 98 6.20 15.28 -13.69
CA ASN A 98 5.57 14.30 -14.55
C ASN A 98 5.83 12.90 -13.97
N TRP A 99 4.97 12.43 -13.06
CA TRP A 99 5.09 11.09 -12.46
C TRP A 99 4.94 9.95 -13.47
N LEU A 100 4.58 10.24 -14.73
CA LEU A 100 4.67 9.29 -15.83
C LEU A 100 6.08 9.22 -16.45
N ASN A 101 7.02 10.06 -16.03
CA ASN A 101 8.45 9.89 -16.28
C ASN A 101 9.02 8.85 -15.30
N ASP A 102 9.70 7.82 -15.81
CA ASP A 102 10.28 6.75 -14.98
C ASP A 102 11.40 7.27 -14.08
N GLU A 103 12.24 8.16 -14.59
CA GLU A 103 13.40 8.72 -13.87
C GLU A 103 12.96 9.53 -12.65
N LEU A 104 11.92 10.37 -12.79
CA LEU A 104 11.39 11.16 -11.67
C LEU A 104 10.71 10.30 -10.59
N MET A 105 10.02 9.23 -10.99
CA MET A 105 9.45 8.28 -10.04
C MET A 105 10.55 7.54 -9.28
N GLU A 106 11.60 7.15 -9.98
CA GLU A 106 12.77 6.49 -9.40
C GLU A 106 13.53 7.41 -8.45
N GLU A 107 13.81 8.66 -8.83
CA GLU A 107 14.42 9.67 -7.96
C GLU A 107 13.58 9.87 -6.69
N PHE A 108 12.25 10.00 -6.82
CA PHE A 108 11.36 10.08 -5.67
C PHE A 108 11.51 8.86 -4.75
N LEU A 109 11.52 7.66 -5.31
CA LEU A 109 11.62 6.39 -4.57
C LEU A 109 12.99 6.14 -3.95
N LEU A 110 14.06 6.75 -4.46
CA LEU A 110 15.41 6.60 -3.93
C LEU A 110 15.77 7.69 -2.92
N ASP A 111 15.41 8.94 -3.22
CA ASP A 111 15.92 10.10 -2.48
C ASP A 111 14.93 10.63 -1.44
N TYR A 112 13.63 10.44 -1.66
CA TYR A 112 12.58 11.02 -0.80
C TYR A 112 11.74 9.98 -0.06
N PHE A 113 11.84 8.72 -0.45
CA PHE A 113 11.00 7.64 0.08
C PHE A 113 11.62 7.01 1.33
N ASN A 114 11.41 7.66 2.48
CA ASN A 114 11.96 7.26 3.78
C ASN A 114 10.94 6.59 4.71
N PHE A 115 9.96 5.88 4.15
CA PHE A 115 8.90 5.21 4.91
C PHE A 115 9.37 3.88 5.51
N ASP A 116 8.94 3.61 6.74
CA ASP A 116 9.20 2.35 7.44
C ASP A 116 7.98 1.42 7.48
N PHE A 117 6.81 1.91 7.05
CA PHE A 117 5.59 1.13 6.89
C PHE A 117 4.69 1.74 5.83
N ILE A 118 4.11 0.89 4.98
CA ILE A 118 3.15 1.32 3.97
C ILE A 118 1.90 0.47 4.02
N TRP A 119 0.74 1.10 3.89
CA TRP A 119 -0.46 0.39 3.51
C TRP A 119 -1.14 0.95 2.26
N ILE A 120 -1.84 0.10 1.53
CA ILE A 120 -2.48 0.44 0.26
C ILE A 120 -3.95 0.05 0.35
N GLU A 121 -4.85 0.96 -0.02
CA GLU A 121 -6.29 0.69 -0.11
C GLU A 121 -6.68 0.49 -1.57
N GLU A 122 -6.72 -0.76 -2.02
CA GLU A 122 -7.04 -1.09 -3.41
C GLU A 122 -8.54 -1.00 -3.68
N ASP A 123 -9.01 0.23 -3.88
CA ASP A 123 -10.31 0.50 -4.50
C ASP A 123 -10.20 0.49 -6.04
N ILE A 124 -11.35 0.43 -6.72
CA ILE A 124 -11.40 0.39 -8.20
C ILE A 124 -10.77 1.64 -8.83
N LYS A 125 -10.87 2.80 -8.18
CA LYS A 125 -10.32 4.06 -8.70
C LYS A 125 -8.79 4.03 -8.65
N LEU A 126 -8.21 3.50 -7.57
CA LEU A 126 -6.78 3.36 -7.39
C LEU A 126 -6.20 2.31 -8.34
N LEU A 127 -6.84 1.15 -8.45
CA LEU A 127 -6.40 0.06 -9.35
C LEU A 127 -6.34 0.50 -10.81
N ASN A 128 -7.24 1.38 -11.23
CA ASN A 128 -7.28 1.94 -12.59
C ASN A 128 -6.38 3.17 -12.78
N ASN A 129 -5.69 3.64 -11.72
CA ASN A 129 -4.81 4.79 -11.81
C ASN A 129 -3.42 4.38 -12.35
N VAL A 130 -3.00 5.01 -13.44
CA VAL A 130 -1.71 4.71 -14.11
C VAL A 130 -0.51 5.04 -13.22
N ILE A 131 -0.59 6.10 -12.42
CA ILE A 131 0.47 6.48 -11.48
C ILE A 131 0.60 5.43 -10.37
N TYR A 132 -0.50 4.88 -9.87
CA TYR A 132 -0.47 3.75 -8.92
C TYR A 132 0.21 2.52 -9.52
N GLN A 133 -0.20 2.11 -10.72
CA GLN A 133 0.39 0.95 -11.41
C GLN A 133 1.90 1.13 -11.62
N LYS A 134 2.32 2.33 -12.03
CA LYS A 134 3.73 2.67 -12.22
C LYS A 134 4.52 2.72 -10.91
N PHE A 135 3.93 3.33 -9.87
CA PHE A 135 4.53 3.35 -8.53
C PHE A 135 4.79 1.92 -8.02
N MET A 136 3.81 1.02 -8.15
CA MET A 136 3.96 -0.37 -7.73
C MET A 136 5.02 -1.11 -8.55
N ALA A 137 5.05 -0.93 -9.87
CA ALA A 137 6.05 -1.54 -10.73
C ALA A 137 7.47 -1.07 -10.36
N LYS A 138 7.66 0.24 -10.13
CA LYS A 138 8.97 0.79 -9.77
C LYS A 138 9.38 0.39 -8.35
N MET A 139 8.44 0.30 -7.40
CA MET A 139 8.70 -0.26 -6.06
C MET A 139 9.20 -1.72 -6.12
N GLU A 140 8.66 -2.53 -7.02
CA GLU A 140 9.10 -3.91 -7.23
C GLU A 140 10.48 -3.96 -7.92
N GLU A 141 10.68 -3.17 -8.97
CA GLU A 141 11.95 -3.05 -9.70
C GLU A 141 13.12 -2.66 -8.77
N LEU A 142 12.89 -1.69 -7.87
CA LEU A 142 13.87 -1.22 -6.89
C LEU A 142 13.96 -2.12 -5.65
N ASN A 143 13.22 -3.23 -5.59
CA ASN A 143 13.14 -4.14 -4.45
C ASN A 143 12.73 -3.46 -3.12
N LEU A 144 12.00 -2.35 -3.19
CA LEU A 144 11.51 -1.61 -2.01
C LEU A 144 10.39 -2.36 -1.28
N ILE A 145 9.57 -3.13 -2.02
CA ILE A 145 8.57 -4.01 -1.41
C ILE A 145 9.23 -5.02 -0.46
N GLY A 146 10.43 -5.53 -0.82
CA GLY A 146 11.16 -6.49 -0.01
C GLY A 146 11.87 -5.88 1.20
N SER A 147 12.03 -4.56 1.27
CA SER A 147 12.80 -3.88 2.32
C SER A 147 11.94 -3.32 3.46
N LEU A 148 10.63 -3.26 3.31
CA LEU A 148 9.71 -2.74 4.33
C LEU A 148 8.37 -3.49 4.36
N PRO A 149 7.59 -3.39 5.44
CA PRO A 149 6.26 -3.98 5.51
C PRO A 149 5.24 -3.22 4.65
N VAL A 150 4.63 -3.92 3.69
CA VAL A 150 3.59 -3.38 2.81
C VAL A 150 2.29 -4.14 3.01
N ILE A 151 1.27 -3.49 3.58
CA ILE A 151 -0.05 -4.08 3.80
C ILE A 151 -1.05 -3.61 2.75
N ILE A 152 -1.58 -4.53 1.95
CA ILE A 152 -2.64 -4.24 0.97
C ILE A 152 -3.99 -4.61 1.55
N LEU A 153 -4.86 -3.62 1.68
CA LEU A 153 -6.27 -3.80 1.99
C LEU A 153 -7.07 -3.95 0.70
N SER A 154 -7.87 -5.01 0.62
CA SER A 154 -8.84 -5.20 -0.47
C SER A 154 -10.22 -5.50 0.11
N LEU A 155 -11.27 -5.02 -0.55
CA LEU A 155 -12.64 -5.33 -0.14
C LEU A 155 -12.96 -6.80 -0.42
N LYS A 156 -13.60 -7.45 0.54
CA LYS A 156 -14.15 -8.80 0.36
C LYS A 156 -15.24 -8.74 -0.71
N LYS A 157 -15.12 -9.59 -1.75
CA LYS A 157 -16.12 -9.76 -2.80
C LYS A 157 -17.36 -10.51 -2.28
#